data_AF-A0A3M1G7E5-F1
#
_entry.id   AF-A0A3M1G7E5-F1
#
_cell.length_a   1.000
_cell.length_b   1.000
_cell.length_c   1.000
_cell.angle_alpha   90.00
_cell.angle_beta   90.00
_cell.angle_gamma   90.00
#
_symmetry.space_group_name_H-M   'P 1'
#
loop_
_entity.id
_entity.type
_entity.pdbx_description
1 polymer ?
#
loop_
_entity_poly.entity_id
_entity_poly.type
_entity_poly.pdbx_seq_one_letter_code
_entity_poly.pdbx_strand_id
1 'polypeptide(L)'
;MATYQLRQREYLLRITRAMTSRLDLPSLLKLILSSAAEMVAAPAGLIVLHEDGRHTIDHQGRTIQQQGRFRIRAYYGIPTQLLPAFQPLLRSPILPSGQDGNSGLEETPPGEQYRRELQRRVAEVEQNLGHELGQVIGLPLLFEDELLGVIYLFRGGAAFTELDWQFL
;
A
#
# COMPACT_ATOMS: atom_id res chain seq x y z
N MET A 1 3.66 18.88 25.30
CA MET A 1 3.96 17.45 25.59
C MET A 1 2.74 16.65 26.05
N ALA A 2 1.76 17.22 26.76
CA ALA A 2 0.52 16.51 27.18
C ALA A 2 -0.46 16.15 26.04
N THR A 3 -0.35 16.78 24.88
CA THR A 3 -1.27 16.61 23.73
C THR A 3 -1.04 15.33 22.91
N TYR A 4 0.16 14.75 22.96
CA TYR A 4 0.52 13.57 22.16
C TYR A 4 0.03 12.25 22.78
N GLN A 5 0.17 12.09 24.10
CA GLN A 5 -0.33 10.90 24.80
C GLN A 5 -1.86 10.82 24.82
N LEU A 6 -2.55 11.98 24.79
CA LEU A 6 -4.00 12.02 24.71
C LEU A 6 -4.50 11.54 23.34
N ARG A 7 -3.87 11.99 22.25
CA ARG A 7 -4.15 11.47 20.91
C ARG A 7 -3.86 9.97 20.82
N GLN A 8 -2.75 9.50 21.39
CA GLN A 8 -2.37 8.09 21.37
C GLN A 8 -3.42 7.18 22.03
N ARG A 9 -4.04 7.63 23.14
CA ARG A 9 -5.14 6.91 23.78
C ARG A 9 -6.44 6.92 22.96
N GLU A 10 -6.79 8.05 22.34
CA GLU A 10 -7.98 8.11 21.47
C GLU A 10 -7.83 7.25 20.21
N TYR A 11 -6.63 7.15 19.65
CA TYR A 11 -6.35 6.28 18.50
C TYR A 11 -6.57 4.80 18.84
N LEU A 12 -5.99 4.34 19.94
CA LEU A 12 -6.16 2.95 20.37
C LEU A 12 -7.63 2.64 20.70
N LEU A 13 -8.37 3.60 21.27
CA LEU A 13 -9.81 3.47 21.55
C LEU A 13 -10.66 3.43 20.28
N ARG A 14 -10.33 4.23 19.25
CA ARG A 14 -11.02 4.16 17.95
C ARG A 14 -10.77 2.83 17.25
N ILE A 15 -9.56 2.28 17.31
CA ILE A 15 -9.21 0.97 16.73
C ILE A 15 -9.95 -0.16 17.45
N THR A 16 -9.93 -0.19 18.78
CA THR A 16 -10.64 -1.22 19.56
C THR A 16 -12.16 -1.14 19.39
N ARG A 17 -12.72 0.06 19.24
CA ARG A 17 -14.15 0.26 18.94
C ARG A 17 -14.49 -0.11 17.49
N ALA A 18 -13.58 0.09 16.54
CA ALA A 18 -13.74 -0.36 15.16
C ALA A 18 -13.69 -1.90 15.05
N MET A 19 -12.89 -2.58 15.89
CA MET A 19 -12.82 -4.05 15.96
C MET A 19 -14.07 -4.71 16.54
N THR A 20 -14.82 -3.99 17.39
CA THR A 20 -16.07 -4.49 18.02
C THR A 20 -17.33 -4.13 17.26
N SER A 21 -17.25 -3.18 16.33
CA SER A 21 -18.32 -2.88 15.39
C SER A 21 -18.21 -3.82 14.19
N ARG A 22 -19.33 -4.34 13.70
CA ARG A 22 -19.43 -5.11 12.44
C ARG A 22 -19.02 -4.25 11.22
N LEU A 23 -17.79 -3.77 11.14
CA LEU A 23 -17.27 -3.17 9.92
C LEU A 23 -16.99 -4.31 8.96
N ASP A 24 -17.69 -4.31 7.83
CA ASP A 24 -17.24 -5.02 6.66
C ASP A 24 -15.80 -4.59 6.33
N LEU A 25 -14.98 -5.53 5.83
CA LEU A 25 -13.57 -5.30 5.51
C LEU A 25 -13.31 -4.00 4.70
N PRO A 26 -14.12 -3.65 3.67
CA PRO A 26 -13.97 -2.37 2.97
C PRO A 26 -14.03 -1.13 3.88
N SER A 27 -14.99 -1.08 4.80
CA SER A 27 -15.13 0.00 5.76
C SER A 27 -13.90 0.13 6.67
N LEU A 28 -13.36 -1.01 7.13
CA LEU A 28 -12.18 -1.04 8.00
C LEU A 28 -10.94 -0.54 7.25
N LEU A 29 -10.72 -1.04 6.03
CA LEU A 29 -9.59 -0.63 5.19
C LEU A 29 -9.63 0.87 4.89
N LYS A 30 -10.82 1.43 4.62
CA LYS A 30 -10.99 2.86 4.41
C LYS A 30 -10.65 3.66 5.67
N LEU A 31 -11.08 3.18 6.85
CA LEU A 31 -10.77 3.82 8.13
C LEU A 31 -9.26 3.83 8.40
N ILE A 32 -8.59 2.68 8.23
CA ILE A 32 -7.13 2.54 8.37
C ILE A 32 -6.42 3.51 7.42
N LEU A 33 -6.78 3.50 6.14
CA LEU A 33 -6.15 4.35 5.13
C LEU A 33 -6.31 5.84 5.45
N SER A 34 -7.53 6.27 5.79
CA SER A 34 -7.80 7.67 6.15
C SER A 34 -7.02 8.10 7.38
N SER A 35 -6.92 7.23 8.39
CA SER A 35 -6.18 7.50 9.62
C SER A 35 -4.67 7.59 9.34
N ALA A 36 -4.12 6.68 8.53
CA ALA A 36 -2.72 6.71 8.12
C ALA A 36 -2.39 7.98 7.31
N ALA A 37 -3.24 8.33 6.33
CA ALA A 37 -3.06 9.52 5.52
C ALA A 37 -3.09 10.81 6.35
N GLU A 38 -4.01 10.92 7.32
CA GLU A 38 -4.07 12.05 8.25
C GLU A 38 -2.81 12.15 9.13
N MET A 39 -2.27 11.02 9.61
CA MET A 39 -1.08 11.02 10.46
C MET A 39 0.17 11.54 9.75
N VAL A 40 0.34 11.20 8.47
CA VAL A 40 1.51 11.62 7.68
C VAL A 40 1.25 12.86 6.80
N ALA A 41 0.08 13.48 6.96
CA ALA A 41 -0.41 14.58 6.13
C ALA A 41 -0.34 14.28 4.61
N ALA A 42 -0.66 13.04 4.23
CA ALA A 42 -0.75 12.64 2.82
C ALA A 42 -2.10 13.08 2.23
N PRO A 43 -2.13 13.89 1.16
CA PRO A 43 -3.36 14.29 0.48
C PRO A 43 -4.09 13.12 -0.19
N ALA A 44 -3.38 12.05 -0.56
CA ALA A 44 -3.95 10.90 -1.24
C ALA A 44 -3.30 9.59 -0.78
N GLY A 45 -4.07 8.51 -0.86
CA GLY A 45 -3.59 7.18 -0.51
C GLY A 45 -4.44 6.06 -1.09
N LEU A 46 -3.89 4.84 -1.10
CA LEU A 46 -4.51 3.68 -1.71
C LEU A 46 -4.09 2.40 -0.99
N ILE A 47 -5.03 1.48 -0.74
CA ILE A 47 -4.73 0.12 -0.26
C ILE A 47 -4.96 -0.85 -1.41
N VAL A 48 -3.93 -1.61 -1.73
CA VAL A 48 -3.96 -2.72 -2.67
C VAL A 48 -3.83 -4.02 -1.90
N LEU A 49 -4.74 -4.98 -2.09
CA LEU A 49 -4.59 -6.32 -1.54
C LEU A 49 -4.46 -7.36 -2.65
N HIS A 50 -3.74 -8.43 -2.36
CA HIS A 50 -3.74 -9.64 -3.16
C HIS A 50 -5.14 -10.27 -3.15
N GLU A 51 -5.69 -10.55 -4.31
CA GLU A 51 -6.88 -11.37 -4.46
C GLU A 51 -6.44 -12.72 -5.01
N ASP A 52 -6.59 -13.75 -4.18
CA ASP A 52 -6.27 -15.11 -4.59
C ASP A 52 -7.02 -15.47 -5.86
N GLY A 53 -6.30 -16.14 -6.74
CA GLY A 53 -6.84 -16.65 -7.98
C GLY A 53 -8.00 -17.59 -7.69
N ARG A 54 -9.13 -17.37 -8.36
CA ARG A 54 -10.24 -18.33 -8.29
C ARG A 54 -9.83 -19.61 -9.00
N HIS A 55 -10.17 -20.73 -8.39
CA HIS A 55 -10.21 -22.00 -9.09
C HIS A 55 -11.56 -22.12 -9.76
N THR A 56 -11.56 -22.12 -11.09
CA THR A 56 -12.78 -22.36 -11.88
C THR A 56 -12.67 -23.69 -12.58
N ILE A 57 -13.71 -24.51 -12.49
CA ILE A 57 -13.78 -25.76 -13.23
C ILE A 57 -14.29 -25.42 -14.64
N ASP A 58 -13.53 -25.81 -15.68
CA ASP A 58 -13.97 -25.66 -17.05
C ASP A 58 -15.07 -26.68 -17.41
N HIS A 59 -15.60 -26.59 -18.62
CA HIS A 59 -16.72 -27.41 -19.09
C HIS A 59 -16.30 -28.89 -19.27
N GLN A 60 -14.99 -29.16 -19.18
CA GLN A 60 -14.34 -30.47 -19.31
C GLN A 60 -13.88 -31.01 -17.94
N GLY A 61 -14.25 -30.35 -16.83
CA GLY A 61 -13.91 -30.79 -15.49
C GLY A 61 -12.48 -30.44 -15.05
N ARG A 62 -11.76 -29.59 -15.78
CA ARG A 62 -10.39 -29.18 -15.45
C ARG A 62 -10.39 -27.97 -14.53
N THR A 63 -9.58 -28.02 -13.49
CA THR A 63 -9.33 -26.88 -12.62
C THR A 63 -8.45 -25.87 -13.35
N ILE A 64 -9.03 -24.76 -13.77
CA ILE A 64 -8.28 -23.58 -14.23
C ILE A 64 -7.97 -22.74 -13.00
N GLN A 65 -6.69 -22.65 -12.67
CA GLN A 65 -6.20 -21.76 -11.62
C GLN A 65 -5.95 -20.39 -12.25
N GLN A 66 -6.76 -19.40 -11.88
CA GLN A 66 -6.47 -18.02 -12.25
C GLN A 66 -5.24 -17.55 -11.46
N GLN A 67 -4.39 -16.73 -12.06
CA GLN A 67 -3.31 -16.10 -11.31
C GLN A 67 -3.92 -15.08 -10.33
N GLY A 68 -3.42 -15.09 -9.09
CA GLY A 68 -3.77 -14.07 -8.11
C GLY A 68 -3.40 -12.68 -8.63
N ARG A 69 -4.23 -11.69 -8.31
CA ARG A 69 -4.05 -10.32 -8.79
C ARG A 69 -4.23 -9.32 -7.67
N PHE A 70 -3.41 -8.29 -7.70
CA PHE A 70 -3.53 -7.18 -6.77
C PHE A 70 -4.65 -6.24 -7.23
N ARG A 71 -5.50 -5.81 -6.29
CA ARG A 71 -6.62 -4.91 -6.56
C ARG A 71 -6.76 -3.85 -5.49
N ILE A 72 -7.20 -2.69 -5.92
CA ILE A 72 -7.56 -1.57 -5.05
C ILE A 72 -8.74 -2.01 -4.17
N ARG A 73 -8.56 -1.93 -2.84
CA ARG A 73 -9.58 -2.25 -1.84
C ARG A 73 -10.06 -1.03 -1.07
N ALA A 74 -9.22 -0.01 -0.94
CA ALA A 74 -9.58 1.28 -0.41
C ALA A 74 -8.75 2.39 -1.08
N TYR A 75 -9.30 3.60 -1.13
CA TYR A 75 -8.62 4.78 -1.63
C TYR A 75 -9.09 6.01 -0.83
N TYR A 76 -8.21 7.00 -0.73
CA TYR A 76 -8.41 8.23 0.03
C TYR A 76 -7.87 9.41 -0.79
N GLY A 77 -8.62 10.50 -0.86
CA GLY A 77 -8.20 11.71 -1.59
C GLY A 77 -8.09 11.56 -3.13
N ILE A 78 -8.45 10.40 -3.69
CA ILE A 78 -8.36 10.12 -5.14
C ILE A 78 -9.78 10.07 -5.74
N PRO A 79 -10.11 10.95 -6.71
CA PRO A 79 -11.34 10.84 -7.50
C PRO A 79 -11.45 9.48 -8.19
N THR A 80 -12.63 8.86 -8.17
CA THR A 80 -12.86 7.50 -8.71
C THR A 80 -12.48 7.36 -10.18
N GLN A 81 -12.71 8.41 -10.97
CA GLN A 81 -12.35 8.51 -12.38
C GLN A 81 -10.84 8.42 -12.65
N LEU A 82 -10.00 8.73 -11.65
CA LEU A 82 -8.54 8.65 -11.76
C LEU A 82 -7.97 7.30 -11.34
N LEU A 83 -8.75 6.44 -10.69
CA LEU A 83 -8.30 5.11 -10.23
C LEU A 83 -7.68 4.24 -11.36
N PRO A 84 -8.17 4.26 -12.61
CA PRO A 84 -7.53 3.52 -13.70
C PRO A 84 -6.09 3.95 -14.00
N ALA A 85 -5.68 5.18 -13.66
CA ALA A 85 -4.31 5.63 -13.87
C ALA A 85 -3.31 4.90 -12.95
N PHE A 86 -3.77 4.39 -11.80
CA PHE A 86 -2.96 3.70 -10.79
C PHE A 86 -2.69 2.22 -11.09
N GLN A 87 -3.09 1.72 -12.26
CA GLN A 87 -2.86 0.34 -12.70
C GLN A 87 -1.39 -0.13 -12.61
N PRO A 88 -0.36 0.70 -12.90
CA PRO A 88 1.04 0.30 -12.70
C PRO A 88 1.37 -0.16 -11.27
N LEU A 89 0.70 0.38 -10.26
CA LEU A 89 0.89 0.00 -8.85
C LEU A 89 0.18 -1.31 -8.46
N LEU A 90 -0.69 -1.83 -9.32
CA LEU A 90 -1.36 -3.12 -9.14
C LEU A 90 -0.55 -4.29 -9.69
N ARG A 91 0.63 -4.04 -10.26
CA ARG A 91 1.56 -5.13 -10.59
C ARG A 91 2.10 -5.74 -9.30
N SER A 92 2.47 -7.02 -9.32
CA SER A 92 3.00 -7.71 -8.14
C SER A 92 4.07 -6.86 -7.44
N PRO A 93 3.92 -6.52 -6.15
CA PRO A 93 4.90 -5.74 -5.42
C PRO A 93 6.17 -6.56 -5.25
N ILE A 94 7.32 -5.93 -5.47
CA ILE A 94 8.60 -6.50 -5.05
C ILE A 94 8.67 -6.23 -3.55
N LEU A 95 8.92 -7.26 -2.74
CA LEU A 95 9.15 -7.06 -1.31
C LEU A 95 10.54 -6.44 -1.11
N PRO A 96 10.76 -5.61 -0.07
CA PRO A 96 12.09 -5.34 0.43
C PRO A 96 12.66 -6.62 1.06
N SER A 97 13.01 -7.61 0.25
CA SER A 97 13.65 -8.83 0.73
C SER A 97 15.07 -8.47 1.14
N GLY A 98 15.37 -8.54 2.45
CA GLY A 98 16.72 -8.37 3.01
C GLY A 98 17.70 -9.50 2.65
N GLN A 99 17.48 -10.22 1.56
CA GLN A 99 18.39 -11.23 1.02
C GLN A 99 18.71 -10.86 -0.42
N ASP A 100 19.54 -9.83 -0.57
CA ASP A 100 20.46 -9.75 -1.71
C ASP A 100 21.48 -10.88 -1.53
N GLY A 101 21.04 -12.08 -1.91
CA GLY A 101 21.86 -13.28 -1.93
C GLY A 101 22.94 -13.13 -2.99
N ASN A 102 24.15 -12.74 -2.54
CA ASN A 102 25.44 -13.13 -3.08
C ASN A 102 25.51 -13.30 -4.61
N SER A 103 25.71 -12.20 -5.33
CA SER A 103 26.28 -12.21 -6.68
C SER A 103 27.08 -10.94 -6.83
N GLY A 104 28.41 -11.10 -6.97
CA GLY A 104 29.36 -10.01 -6.89
C GLY A 104 29.11 -8.88 -7.90
N LEU A 105 29.61 -7.70 -7.50
CA LEU A 105 29.62 -6.42 -8.22
C LEU A 105 28.33 -5.61 -8.02
N GLU A 106 28.46 -4.53 -7.23
CA GLU A 106 27.46 -3.51 -6.84
C GLU A 106 26.70 -3.80 -5.53
N GLU A 107 27.24 -3.23 -4.45
CA GLU A 107 26.61 -3.08 -3.13
C GLU A 107 25.36 -2.19 -3.25
N THR A 108 24.27 -2.73 -3.79
CA THR A 108 22.99 -2.03 -3.80
C THR A 108 22.45 -2.06 -2.35
N PRO A 109 22.19 -0.90 -1.71
CA PRO A 109 21.66 -0.89 -0.35
C PRO A 109 20.31 -1.64 -0.27
N PRO A 110 20.03 -2.33 0.85
CA PRO A 110 18.81 -3.10 1.02
C PRO A 110 17.57 -2.21 0.83
N GLY A 111 16.66 -2.63 -0.04
CA GLY A 111 15.44 -1.88 -0.36
C GLY A 111 15.57 -0.82 -1.47
N GLU A 112 16.76 -0.59 -2.05
CA GLU A 112 16.89 0.33 -3.19
C GLU A 112 16.17 -0.18 -4.44
N GLN A 113 16.21 -1.49 -4.71
CA GLN A 113 15.49 -2.09 -5.82
C GLN A 113 13.97 -1.85 -5.67
N TYR A 114 13.45 -2.02 -4.46
CA TYR A 114 12.07 -1.71 -4.13
C TYR A 114 11.74 -0.24 -4.38
N ARG A 115 12.56 0.67 -3.86
CA ARG A 115 12.38 2.12 -4.02
C ARG A 115 12.42 2.55 -5.49
N ARG A 116 13.37 2.02 -6.27
CA ARG A 116 13.53 2.30 -7.70
C ARG A 116 12.33 1.83 -8.50
N GLU A 117 11.86 0.61 -8.25
CA GLU A 117 10.69 0.07 -8.95
C GLU A 117 9.41 0.83 -8.56
N LEU A 118 9.25 1.17 -7.28
CA LEU A 118 8.13 1.99 -6.82
C LEU A 118 8.12 3.37 -7.51
N GLN A 119 9.27 4.04 -7.56
CA GLN A 119 9.40 5.33 -8.24
C GLN A 119 9.12 5.21 -9.74
N ARG A 120 9.60 4.16 -10.40
CA ARG A 120 9.32 3.88 -11.82
C ARG A 120 7.81 3.73 -12.07
N ARG A 121 7.12 2.96 -11.23
CA ARG A 121 5.68 2.76 -11.35
C ARG A 121 4.90 4.04 -11.07
N VAL A 122 5.30 4.84 -10.09
CA VAL A 122 4.65 6.14 -9.84
C VAL A 122 4.85 7.09 -11.01
N ALA A 123 6.03 7.13 -11.64
CA ALA A 123 6.24 7.92 -12.85
C ALA A 123 5.28 7.48 -14.00
N GLU A 124 5.00 6.18 -14.15
CA GLU A 124 3.97 5.71 -15.09
C GLU A 124 2.55 6.21 -14.70
N VAL A 125 2.23 6.25 -13.40
CA VAL A 125 0.94 6.78 -12.92
C VAL A 125 0.83 8.28 -13.20
N GLU A 126 1.88 9.06 -12.92
CA GLU A 126 1.93 10.50 -13.17
C GLU A 126 1.76 10.83 -14.65
N GLN A 127 2.38 10.04 -15.55
CA GLN A 127 2.16 10.14 -16.99
C GLN A 127 0.70 9.89 -17.38
N ASN A 128 0.04 8.90 -16.75
CA ASN A 128 -1.37 8.62 -16.99
C ASN A 128 -2.30 9.70 -16.41
N LEU A 129 -1.89 10.39 -15.34
CA LEU A 129 -2.66 11.45 -14.67
C LEU A 129 -2.44 12.84 -15.27
N GLY A 130 -1.32 13.06 -15.97
CA GLY A 130 -0.94 14.36 -16.52
C GLY A 130 -0.46 15.39 -15.47
N HIS A 131 -0.16 14.95 -14.25
CA HIS A 131 0.40 15.79 -13.17
C HIS A 131 1.20 14.94 -12.19
N GLU A 132 2.07 15.61 -11.42
CA GLU A 132 2.91 14.96 -10.40
C GLU A 132 2.10 14.62 -9.13
N LEU A 133 2.31 13.42 -8.62
CA LEU A 133 1.81 12.94 -7.32
C LEU A 133 2.81 13.25 -6.19
N GLY A 134 4.06 13.55 -6.55
CA GLY A 134 5.15 13.82 -5.64
C GLY A 134 5.76 12.55 -5.07
N GLN A 135 6.10 12.54 -3.79
CA GLN A 135 6.70 11.37 -3.18
C GLN A 135 5.67 10.33 -2.77
N VAL A 136 6.04 9.07 -2.93
CA VAL A 136 5.25 7.92 -2.52
C VAL A 136 5.95 7.14 -1.41
N ILE A 137 5.18 6.64 -0.44
CA ILE A 137 5.60 5.53 0.41
C ILE A 137 4.73 4.33 0.07
N GLY A 138 5.34 3.16 -0.03
CA GLY A 138 4.66 1.87 -0.06
C GLY A 138 4.96 1.09 1.22
N LEU A 139 3.93 0.77 1.98
CA LEU A 139 4.02 -0.04 3.20
C LEU A 139 3.50 -1.44 2.91
N PRO A 140 4.35 -2.48 2.94
CA PRO A 140 3.90 -3.85 2.77
C PRO A 140 3.02 -4.27 3.95
N LEU A 141 1.87 -4.86 3.65
CA LEU A 141 1.00 -5.51 4.61
C LEU A 141 1.39 -6.99 4.65
N LEU A 142 2.04 -7.42 5.73
CA LEU A 142 2.49 -8.78 5.94
C LEU A 142 1.61 -9.49 6.96
N PHE A 143 1.34 -10.77 6.74
CA PHE A 143 0.72 -11.67 7.71
C PHE A 143 1.47 -12.99 7.68
N GLU A 144 2.03 -13.41 8.82
CA GLU A 144 2.85 -14.64 8.91
C GLU A 144 3.93 -14.72 7.80
N ASP A 145 4.62 -13.60 7.55
CA ASP A 145 5.63 -13.41 6.50
C ASP A 145 5.12 -13.47 5.04
N GLU A 146 3.80 -13.60 4.84
CA GLU A 146 3.16 -13.52 3.53
C GLU A 146 2.68 -12.10 3.21
N LEU A 147 2.97 -11.63 1.99
CA LEU A 147 2.50 -10.34 1.50
C LEU A 147 1.01 -10.37 1.17
N LEU A 148 0.20 -9.79 2.03
CA LEU A 148 -1.24 -9.59 1.79
C LEU A 148 -1.52 -8.41 0.85
N GLY A 149 -0.65 -7.39 0.82
CA GLY A 149 -0.93 -6.17 0.08
C GLY A 149 0.05 -5.04 0.35
N VAL A 150 -0.27 -3.85 -0.16
CA VAL A 150 0.53 -2.64 0.04
C VAL A 150 -0.39 -1.44 0.28
N ILE A 151 -0.03 -0.62 1.26
CA ILE A 151 -0.60 0.72 1.44
C ILE A 151 0.32 1.72 0.74
N TYR A 152 -0.21 2.43 -0.25
CA TYR A 152 0.46 3.54 -0.90
C TYR A 152 -0.05 4.86 -0.33
N LEU A 153 0.86 5.74 0.06
CA LEU A 153 0.55 7.11 0.50
C LEU A 153 1.33 8.08 -0.39
N PHE A 154 0.65 9.10 -0.91
CA PHE A 154 1.21 10.08 -1.83
C PHE A 154 1.27 11.45 -1.17
N ARG A 155 2.41 12.13 -1.31
CA ARG A 155 2.65 13.47 -0.76
C ARG A 155 3.31 14.37 -1.80
N GLY A 156 2.58 15.37 -2.27
CA GLY A 156 3.06 16.40 -3.21
C GLY A 156 3.98 17.46 -2.60
N GLY A 157 4.34 17.34 -1.32
CA GLY A 157 5.12 18.33 -0.55
C GLY A 157 6.53 17.86 -0.18
N ALA A 158 6.99 18.22 1.02
CA ALA A 158 8.33 17.88 1.52
C ALA A 158 8.64 16.37 1.42
N ALA A 159 9.92 16.01 1.31
CA ALA A 159 10.33 14.61 1.28
C ALA A 159 10.06 13.91 2.63
N PHE A 160 9.47 12.71 2.62
CA PHE A 160 9.41 11.76 3.72
C PHE A 160 10.84 11.54 4.24
N THR A 161 10.97 11.73 5.54
CA THR A 161 12.22 11.64 6.29
C THR A 161 12.37 10.23 6.87
N GLU A 162 13.57 9.86 7.31
CA GLU A 162 13.80 8.58 8.03
C GLU A 162 12.89 8.44 9.27
N LEU A 163 12.49 9.55 9.89
CA LEU A 163 11.53 9.54 11.00
C LEU A 163 10.16 9.01 10.56
N ASP A 164 9.70 9.31 9.34
CA ASP A 164 8.41 8.81 8.84
C ASP A 164 8.41 7.27 8.70
N TRP A 165 9.58 6.65 8.46
CA TRP A 165 9.75 5.20 8.45
C TRP A 165 9.80 4.58 9.84
N GLN A 166 10.12 5.36 10.88
CA GLN A 166 10.19 4.87 12.26
C GLN A 166 8.82 4.79 12.95
N PHE A 167 7.78 5.36 12.34
CA PHE A 167 6.41 5.43 12.87
C PHE A 167 5.41 4.49 12.17
N LEU A 168 5.87 3.70 11.19
CA LEU A 168 5.06 2.76 10.39
C LEU A 168 5.63 1.34 10.55
#